data_AF-A0A536AMS5-F1
#
_entry.id   AF-A0A536AMS5-F1
#
_cell.length_a   1.000
_cell.length_b   1.000
_cell.length_c   1.000
_cell.angle_alpha   90.00
_cell.angle_beta   90.00
_cell.angle_gamma   90.00
#
_symmetry.space_group_name_H-M   'P 1'
#
loop_
_entity.id
_entity.type
_entity.pdbx_description
1 polymer ?
#
loop_
_entity_poly.entity_id
_entity_poly.type
_entity_poly.pdbx_seq_one_letter_code
_entity_poly.pdbx_strand_id
1 'polypeptide(L)'
;RKIHDLCAERHVPVWMGGMLETGIGRAGNVAMAAMQNFTLPGDTSASDRYFGRDITEPFVLRDGRLKVPAGPGLGVNVDVEYLDSITHWKHLVAGASSRV
;
A
#
# COMPACT_ATOMS: atom_id res chain seq x y z
N ARG A 1 -12.06 -1.65 -5.25
CA ARG A 1 -13.24 -0.74 -5.23
C ARG A 1 -14.52 -1.45 -5.68
N LYS A 2 -14.66 -1.89 -6.94
CA LYS A 2 -15.89 -2.56 -7.43
C LYS A 2 -16.43 -3.67 -6.52
N ILE A 3 -15.55 -4.53 -5.98
CA ILE A 3 -15.95 -5.57 -5.01
C ILE A 3 -16.41 -5.00 -3.67
N HIS A 4 -15.73 -3.98 -3.15
CA HIS A 4 -16.18 -3.25 -1.95
C HIS A 4 -17.60 -2.69 -2.14
N ASP A 5 -17.86 -2.06 -3.29
CA ASP A 5 -19.16 -1.45 -3.60
C ASP A 5 -20.25 -2.52 -3.74
N LEU A 6 -19.95 -3.62 -4.45
CA LEU A 6 -20.84 -4.78 -4.59
C LEU A 6 -21.23 -5.40 -3.24
N CYS A 7 -20.27 -5.50 -2.31
CA CYS A 7 -20.50 -5.97 -0.95
C CYS A 7 -21.31 -4.96 -0.14
N ALA A 8 -21.03 -3.66 -0.28
CA ALA A 8 -21.76 -2.60 0.41
C ALA A 8 -23.25 -2.58 0.01
N GLU A 9 -23.55 -2.67 -1.29
CA GLU A 9 -24.92 -2.80 -1.82
C GLU A 9 -25.67 -4.02 -1.25
N ARG A 10 -24.94 -5.07 -0.89
CA ARG A 10 -25.48 -6.32 -0.30
C ARG A 10 -25.40 -6.35 1.22
N HIS A 11 -24.99 -5.26 1.87
CA HIS A 11 -24.80 -5.19 3.32
C HIS A 11 -23.83 -6.25 3.86
N VAL A 12 -22.84 -6.63 3.05
CA VAL A 12 -21.76 -7.55 3.44
C VAL A 12 -20.56 -6.71 3.89
N PRO A 13 -20.16 -6.77 5.17
CA PRO A 13 -18.99 -6.03 5.65
C PRO A 13 -17.72 -6.59 5.00
N VAL A 14 -16.75 -5.72 4.72
CA VAL A 14 -15.44 -6.13 4.21
C VAL A 14 -14.31 -5.67 5.14
N TRP A 15 -13.15 -6.27 4.94
CA TRP A 15 -11.90 -5.92 5.59
C TRP A 15 -10.79 -5.94 4.55
N MET A 16 -9.68 -5.25 4.84
CA MET A 16 -8.53 -5.18 3.94
C MET A 16 -7.58 -6.31 4.25
N GLY A 17 -7.34 -7.18 3.27
CA GLY A 17 -6.30 -8.20 3.36
C GLY A 17 -4.89 -7.61 3.33
N GLY A 18 -3.90 -8.43 3.70
CA GLY A 18 -2.48 -8.11 3.58
C GLY A 18 -1.70 -9.29 3.01
N MET A 19 -0.77 -9.02 2.11
CA MET A 19 0.09 -9.99 1.42
C MET A 19 1.57 -9.72 1.70
N LEU A 20 1.89 -9.28 2.93
CA LEU A 20 3.25 -8.95 3.36
C LEU A 20 3.90 -7.88 2.46
N GLU A 21 3.10 -6.90 2.02
CA GLU A 21 3.56 -5.89 1.08
C GLU A 21 4.61 -4.96 1.69
N THR A 22 5.52 -4.47 0.85
CA THR A 22 6.32 -3.28 1.16
C THR A 22 5.43 -2.05 1.39
N GLY A 23 6.02 -0.95 1.84
CA GLY A 23 5.31 0.31 2.05
C GLY A 23 4.54 0.83 0.83
N ILE A 24 4.94 0.48 -0.40
CA ILE A 24 4.22 0.83 -1.63
C ILE A 24 2.83 0.18 -1.65
N GLY A 25 2.75 -1.14 -1.50
CA GLY A 25 1.48 -1.86 -1.48
C GLY A 25 0.66 -1.52 -0.23
N ARG A 26 1.33 -1.39 0.92
CA ARG A 26 0.71 -1.00 2.19
C ARG A 26 0.02 0.36 2.11
N ALA A 27 0.62 1.34 1.44
CA ALA A 27 0.02 2.65 1.23
C ALA A 27 -1.32 2.55 0.49
N GLY A 28 -1.37 1.77 -0.60
CA GLY A 28 -2.60 1.50 -1.34
C GLY A 28 -3.64 0.77 -0.50
N ASN A 29 -3.23 -0.22 0.29
CA ASN A 29 -4.09 -0.99 1.16
C ASN A 29 -4.71 -0.11 2.27
N VAL A 30 -3.90 0.73 2.94
CA VAL A 30 -4.37 1.66 3.98
C VAL A 30 -5.34 2.69 3.41
N ALA A 31 -5.07 3.23 2.21
CA ALA A 31 -5.98 4.15 1.54
C ALA A 31 -7.31 3.48 1.18
N MET A 32 -7.29 2.26 0.66
CA MET A 32 -8.49 1.49 0.34
C MET A 32 -9.28 1.10 1.59
N ALA A 33 -8.60 0.71 2.68
CA ALA A 33 -9.21 0.35 3.96
C ALA A 33 -9.93 1.52 4.66
N ALA A 34 -9.69 2.76 4.24
CA ALA A 34 -10.39 3.94 4.74
C ALA A 34 -11.77 4.16 4.08
N MET A 35 -12.16 3.34 3.10
CA MET A 35 -13.50 3.42 2.49
C MET A 35 -14.59 2.91 3.45
N GLN A 36 -15.82 3.40 3.30
CA GLN A 36 -16.89 3.26 4.30
C GLN A 36 -17.27 1.83 4.68
N ASN A 37 -17.25 0.86 3.75
CA ASN A 37 -17.69 -0.52 4.03
C ASN A 37 -16.57 -1.41 4.59
N PHE A 38 -15.37 -0.87 4.82
CA PHE A 38 -14.32 -1.54 5.60
C PHE A 38 -14.61 -1.39 7.11
N THR A 39 -15.58 -2.15 7.59
CA THR A 39 -16.11 -2.07 8.96
C THR A 39 -15.51 -3.08 9.92
N LEU A 40 -14.62 -3.94 9.43
CA LEU A 40 -13.86 -4.91 10.21
C LEU A 40 -12.36 -4.54 10.17
N PRO A 41 -11.59 -4.77 11.26
CA PRO A 41 -10.14 -4.58 11.26
C PRO A 41 -9.48 -5.39 10.14
N GLY A 42 -8.52 -4.78 9.45
CA GLY A 42 -7.78 -5.42 8.35
C GLY A 42 -6.40 -5.93 8.76
N ASP A 43 -5.79 -6.70 7.86
CA ASP A 43 -4.42 -7.22 7.99
C ASP A 43 -3.37 -6.18 7.51
N THR A 44 -3.59 -4.91 7.85
CA THR A 44 -2.71 -3.78 7.51
C THR A 44 -1.83 -3.40 8.69
N SER A 45 -1.02 -4.35 9.16
CA SER A 45 -0.10 -4.13 10.29
C SER A 45 0.97 -3.07 10.01
N ALA A 46 1.71 -2.64 11.03
CA ALA A 46 2.90 -1.78 10.88
C ALA A 46 3.99 -2.46 10.04
N SER A 47 4.87 -1.65 9.43
CA SER A 47 5.98 -2.15 8.61
C SER A 47 6.96 -3.02 9.42
N ASP A 48 7.23 -2.63 10.67
CA ASP A 48 8.16 -3.31 11.58
C ASP A 48 7.72 -4.70 12.03
N ARG A 49 6.46 -5.07 11.79
CA ARG A 49 5.98 -6.46 11.95
C ARG A 49 6.68 -7.42 10.98
N TYR A 50 7.08 -6.94 9.81
CA TYR A 50 7.59 -7.80 8.72
C TYR A 50 9.03 -7.48 8.33
N PHE A 51 9.41 -6.21 8.34
CA PHE A 51 10.70 -5.77 7.81
C PHE A 51 11.48 -4.99 8.85
N GLY A 52 12.75 -5.34 9.05
CA GLY A 52 13.67 -4.50 9.83
C GLY A 52 13.90 -3.13 9.19
N ARG A 53 13.84 -3.05 7.86
CA ARG A 53 13.83 -1.81 7.07
C ARG A 53 12.94 -1.99 5.83
N ASP A 54 11.96 -1.12 5.69
CA ASP A 54 11.06 -1.05 4.52
C ASP A 54 11.71 -0.19 3.41
N ILE A 55 11.20 -0.28 2.18
CA ILE A 55 11.68 0.53 1.03
C ILE A 55 11.01 1.91 0.92
N THR A 56 10.17 2.26 1.89
CA THR A 56 9.57 3.60 2.04
C THR A 56 9.74 4.06 3.49
N GLU A 57 9.27 5.27 3.82
CA GLU A 57 9.04 5.62 5.22
C GLU A 57 8.09 4.57 5.86
N PRO A 58 8.41 4.06 7.06
CA PRO A 58 7.67 2.94 7.64
C PRO A 58 6.28 3.37 8.11
N PHE A 59 5.30 2.49 7.92
CA PHE A 59 3.99 2.65 8.53
C PHE A 59 4.07 2.25 10.01
N VAL A 60 3.80 3.22 10.89
CA VAL A 60 3.88 3.03 12.33
C VAL A 60 2.49 2.94 12.94
N LEU A 61 2.26 1.91 13.76
CA LEU A 61 1.02 1.74 14.49
C LEU A 61 0.91 2.77 15.63
N ARG A 62 -0.23 3.46 15.69
CA ARG A 62 -0.58 4.36 16.80
C ARG A 62 -1.99 3.99 17.26
N ASP A 63 -2.11 3.53 18.50
CA ASP A 63 -3.38 3.12 19.12
C ASP A 63 -4.21 2.17 18.23
N GLY A 64 -3.53 1.16 17.67
CA GLY A 64 -4.16 0.16 16.79
C GLY A 64 -4.51 0.65 15.39
N ARG A 65 -4.06 1.85 14.98
CA ARG A 65 -4.40 2.47 13.69
C ARG A 65 -3.16 2.87 12.91
N LEU A 66 -3.30 2.86 11.59
CA LEU A 66 -2.35 3.47 10.67
C LEU A 66 -2.91 4.78 10.12
N LYS A 67 -2.02 5.75 9.89
CA LYS A 67 -2.37 7.01 9.23
C LYS A 67 -2.49 6.78 7.72
N VAL A 68 -3.57 7.25 7.12
CA VAL A 68 -3.72 7.28 5.66
C VAL A 68 -2.76 8.34 5.09
N PRO A 69 -1.89 7.99 4.11
CA PRO A 69 -1.05 8.97 3.44
C PRO A 69 -1.88 10.05 2.74
N ALA A 70 -1.44 11.30 2.83
CA ALA A 70 -2.18 12.46 2.29
C ALA A 70 -1.54 13.07 1.02
N GLY A 71 -0.35 12.60 0.63
CA GLY A 71 0.34 13.07 -0.57
C GLY A 71 -0.31 12.56 -1.86
N PRO A 72 0.09 13.10 -3.02
CA PRO A 72 -0.40 12.64 -4.31
C PRO A 72 -0.05 11.17 -4.58
N GLY A 73 -0.89 10.49 -5.37
CA GLY A 73 -0.70 9.07 -5.69
C GLY A 73 -0.82 8.20 -4.45
N LEU A 74 0.22 7.41 -4.16
CA LEU A 74 0.29 6.60 -2.93
C LEU A 74 0.69 7.40 -1.69
N GLY A 75 1.17 8.64 -1.85
CA GLY A 75 1.55 9.51 -0.74
C GLY A 75 2.77 9.04 0.07
N VAL A 76 3.60 8.18 -0.50
CA VAL A 76 4.86 7.67 0.09
C VAL A 76 6.02 7.85 -0.90
N ASN A 77 7.24 8.00 -0.40
CA ASN A 77 8.43 8.02 -1.24
C ASN A 77 9.18 6.70 -1.13
N VAL A 78 9.87 6.33 -2.22
CA VAL A 78 10.72 5.14 -2.24
C VAL A 78 12.15 5.57 -1.91
N ASP A 79 12.77 4.88 -0.97
CA ASP A 79 14.21 4.93 -0.75
C ASP A 79 14.90 4.17 -1.89
N VAL A 80 15.24 4.89 -2.96
CA VAL A 80 15.78 4.30 -4.18
C VAL A 80 17.14 3.64 -3.93
N GLU A 81 17.97 4.22 -3.06
CA GLU A 81 19.28 3.64 -2.72
C GLU A 81 19.12 2.29 -2.03
N TYR A 82 18.23 2.20 -1.05
CA TYR A 82 17.96 0.92 -0.38
C TYR A 82 17.27 -0.08 -1.30
N LEU A 83 16.28 0.36 -2.09
CA LEU A 83 15.64 -0.49 -3.08
C LEU A 83 16.66 -1.10 -4.05
N ASP A 84 17.57 -0.29 -4.60
CA ASP A 84 18.63 -0.77 -5.49
C ASP A 84 19.54 -1.79 -4.78
N SER A 85 19.86 -1.58 -3.50
CA SER A 85 20.72 -2.48 -2.73
C SER A 85 20.13 -3.90 -2.51
N ILE A 86 18.81 -4.03 -2.52
CA ILE A 86 18.10 -5.31 -2.32
C ILE A 86 17.46 -5.85 -3.61
N THR A 87 17.65 -5.16 -4.74
CA THR A 87 17.09 -5.56 -6.02
C THR A 87 17.93 -6.67 -6.65
N HIS A 88 17.31 -7.82 -6.90
CA HIS A 88 17.99 -8.94 -7.58
C HIS A 88 17.98 -8.83 -9.11
N TRP A 89 17.05 -8.07 -9.69
CA TRP A 89 16.94 -7.88 -11.14
C TRP A 89 16.20 -6.59 -11.49
N LYS A 90 16.69 -5.87 -12.51
CA LYS A 90 16.01 -4.71 -13.09
C LYS A 90 16.18 -4.65 -14.60
N HIS A 91 15.15 -4.20 -15.30
CA HIS A 91 15.19 -3.95 -16.74
C HIS A 91 14.39 -2.70 -17.06
N LEU A 92 15.01 -1.77 -17.80
CA LEU A 92 14.33 -0.57 -18.26
C LEU A 92 13.73 -0.83 -19.64
N VAL A 93 12.41 -0.71 -19.74
CA VAL A 93 11.71 -0.72 -21.02
C VAL A 93 11.50 0.72 -21.46
N ALA A 94 12.28 1.18 -22.44
CA ALA A 94 12.06 2.49 -23.04
C ALA A 94 10.81 2.44 -23.94
N GLY A 95 9.89 3.39 -23.75
CA GLY A 95 8.80 3.60 -24.70
C GLY A 95 9.37 4.03 -26.05
N ALA A 96 8.76 3.57 -27.16
CA ALA A 96 9.12 4.05 -28.50
C ALA A 96 9.02 5.58 -28.50
N SER A 97 10.15 6.27 -28.69
CA SER A 97 10.16 7.71 -28.89
C SER A 97 9.26 8.01 -30.08
N SER A 98 8.14 8.71 -29.84
CA SER A 98 7.33 9.26 -30.91
C SER A 98 8.21 10.25 -31.65
N ARG A 99 8.75 9.84 -32.80
CA ARG A 99 9.37 10.75 -33.76
C ARG A 99 8.27 11.73 -34.18
N VAL A 100 8.41 12.97 -33.73
CA VAL A 100 7.80 14.13 -34.38
C VAL A 100 8.72 14.54 -35.51
#